data_AF-A0A9W6TZV6-F1
#
_entry.id   AF-A0A9W6TZV6-F1
#
_cell.length_a   1.000
_cell.length_b   1.000
_cell.length_c   1.000
_cell.angle_alpha   90.00
_cell.angle_beta   90.00
_cell.angle_gamma   90.00
#
_symmetry.space_group_name_H-M   'P 1'
#
loop_
_entity.id
_entity.type
_entity.pdbx_description
1 polymer ?
#
loop_
_entity_poly.entity_id
_entity_poly.type
_entity_poly.pdbx_seq_one_letter_code
_entity_poly.pdbx_strand_id
1 'polypeptide(L)'
;MLAKERKDWPTHVVALKNSLGKLPLTIGKVLEFVAKLKKMQDVEDMTVIFCVDGLQHVENDDFCTLSRIVKAICCFLNSSRVFTVWVCSATAERSVSEVLGKCTQQRVYLLLPPLRGHEIITPKTEMEKQLVDDMGGHGRALEILQEVLEKHRKVALADVDPAIIVADVYRELENRCNIFDTSFFSDPTNCQEVLTGILSRRKYYQFELIGQHTNMTVDWLQNIGFIRYTPDKRLECPFIILMMLMKSIPKKPGDEDYADNQIKRLALGWQPFEQFVAFHRRVKSIAFSGYPVLLSAFHAGARFGATDRLLIHEEVPRTVVKAVSQLETKSGSKDSLIRTEHHGSVDISTMSTVVVNADHAAAGDIFMRVHLTDGNRQIHSNEVIQCKFTERNQKIDRAYYEKERTKAVNNASDVFLLIAPSDLVEPFDLRKRCGIVSKAEFNDYFGPFASRAYRSLFEAPDINNASYQELRLIEGVGDAIAAKIIAKRNRKRFSSHDDAIERLFKNRKCKTADILRELNCSPKAGQ
;
A
#
# COMPACT_ATOMS: atom_id res chain seq x y z
N MET A 1 -8.21 31.52 -37.10
CA MET A 1 -9.60 31.30 -37.61
C MET A 1 -10.05 29.86 -37.31
N LEU A 2 -9.99 29.40 -36.04
CA LEU A 2 -10.28 28.00 -35.66
C LEU A 2 -11.22 27.95 -34.45
N ALA A 3 -12.39 28.58 -34.56
CA ALA A 3 -13.36 28.64 -33.46
C ALA A 3 -14.81 28.36 -33.87
N LYS A 4 -15.09 27.89 -35.10
CA LYS A 4 -16.47 27.80 -35.60
C LYS A 4 -17.06 26.41 -35.83
N GLU A 5 -16.35 25.32 -35.60
CA GLU A 5 -16.93 23.98 -35.74
C GLU A 5 -16.52 23.03 -34.61
N ARG A 6 -16.83 23.37 -33.35
CA ARG A 6 -16.90 22.34 -32.31
C ARG A 6 -18.23 21.63 -32.46
N LYS A 7 -18.26 20.55 -33.25
CA LYS A 7 -19.30 19.54 -33.09
C LYS A 7 -19.24 19.05 -31.64
N ASP A 8 -20.38 19.04 -30.98
CA ASP A 8 -20.54 18.54 -29.62
C ASP A 8 -19.92 17.14 -29.53
N TRP A 9 -18.83 17.01 -28.78
CA TRP A 9 -18.00 15.81 -28.72
C TRP A 9 -18.80 14.54 -28.34
N PRO A 10 -19.74 14.59 -27.37
CA PRO A 10 -20.67 13.49 -27.10
C PRO A 10 -21.49 13.08 -28.33
N THR A 11 -22.05 14.05 -29.06
CA THR A 11 -22.83 13.78 -30.28
C THR A 11 -21.97 13.17 -31.38
N HIS A 12 -20.72 13.61 -31.52
CA HIS A 12 -19.76 13.01 -32.45
C HIS A 12 -19.40 11.58 -32.05
N VAL A 13 -19.14 11.30 -30.76
CA VAL A 13 -18.83 9.96 -30.24
C VAL A 13 -20.03 9.02 -30.40
N VAL A 14 -21.26 9.48 -30.19
CA VAL A 14 -22.48 8.69 -30.43
C VAL A 14 -22.65 8.37 -31.91
N ALA A 15 -22.46 9.36 -32.79
CA ALA A 15 -22.47 9.15 -34.23
C ALA A 15 -21.37 8.15 -34.66
N LEU A 16 -20.17 8.28 -34.10
CA LEU A 16 -19.02 7.39 -34.38
C LEU A 16 -19.30 5.97 -33.89
N LYS A 17 -19.84 5.79 -32.68
CA LYS A 17 -20.25 4.49 -32.11
C LYS A 17 -21.36 3.85 -32.94
N ASN A 18 -22.32 4.62 -33.41
CA ASN A 18 -23.41 4.13 -34.26
C ASN A 18 -22.92 3.77 -35.67
N SER A 19 -21.93 4.49 -36.21
CA SER A 19 -21.33 4.20 -37.53
C SER A 19 -20.29 3.08 -37.50
N LEU A 20 -19.50 2.96 -36.44
CA LEU A 20 -18.40 2.01 -36.31
C LEU A 20 -18.77 0.75 -35.52
N GLY A 21 -19.81 0.80 -34.67
CA GLY A 21 -20.30 -0.35 -33.91
C GLY A 21 -20.85 -1.50 -34.75
N LYS A 22 -21.00 -1.30 -36.07
CA LYS A 22 -21.38 -2.32 -37.06
C LYS A 22 -20.27 -2.71 -38.03
N LEU A 23 -19.08 -2.10 -37.93
CA LEU A 23 -17.97 -2.43 -38.81
C LEU A 23 -16.96 -3.28 -38.04
N PRO A 24 -16.88 -4.60 -38.29
CA PRO A 24 -15.67 -5.34 -37.99
C PRO A 24 -14.62 -4.82 -38.95
N LEU A 25 -13.96 -3.71 -38.59
CA LEU A 25 -12.78 -3.22 -39.27
C LEU A 25 -11.65 -4.18 -38.90
N THR A 26 -11.47 -5.20 -39.72
CA THR A 26 -10.22 -5.94 -39.71
C THR A 26 -9.08 -4.97 -40.03
N ILE A 27 -7.87 -5.21 -39.50
CA ILE A 27 -6.68 -4.42 -39.85
C ILE A 27 -6.57 -4.24 -41.37
N GLY A 28 -6.90 -5.28 -42.16
CA GLY A 28 -6.96 -5.21 -43.62
C GLY A 28 -7.90 -4.13 -44.17
N LYS A 29 -9.11 -3.96 -43.62
CA LYS A 29 -10.03 -2.89 -44.05
C LYS A 29 -9.52 -1.50 -43.69
N VAL A 30 -8.88 -1.34 -42.53
CA VAL A 30 -8.26 -0.06 -42.16
C VAL A 30 -7.11 0.27 -43.11
N LEU A 31 -6.27 -0.72 -43.43
CA LEU A 31 -5.19 -0.58 -44.41
C LEU A 31 -5.72 -0.26 -45.81
N GLU A 32 -6.85 -0.84 -46.23
CA GLU A 32 -7.53 -0.50 -47.49
C GLU A 32 -8.07 0.94 -47.50
N PHE A 33 -8.68 1.40 -46.40
CA PHE A 33 -9.13 2.79 -46.27
C PHE A 33 -7.96 3.77 -46.39
N VAL A 34 -6.83 3.48 -45.75
CA VAL A 34 -5.65 4.34 -45.89
C VAL A 34 -4.97 4.21 -47.26
N ALA A 35 -5.02 3.03 -47.89
CA ALA A 35 -4.57 2.87 -49.28
C ALA A 35 -5.43 3.67 -50.27
N LYS A 36 -6.71 3.92 -49.97
CA LYS A 36 -7.54 4.86 -50.73
C LYS A 36 -7.14 6.32 -50.50
N LEU A 37 -6.70 6.69 -49.30
CA LEU A 37 -6.14 8.02 -49.01
C LEU A 37 -4.86 8.30 -49.83
N LYS A 38 -4.04 7.28 -50.14
CA LYS A 38 -2.88 7.42 -51.06
C LYS A 38 -3.23 7.91 -52.48
N LYS A 39 -4.51 7.86 -52.90
CA LYS A 39 -4.97 8.34 -54.21
C LYS A 39 -5.40 9.81 -54.18
N MET A 40 -5.46 10.45 -53.01
CA MET A 40 -5.68 11.89 -52.90
C MET A 40 -4.38 12.63 -53.29
N GLN A 41 -4.49 13.82 -53.87
CA GLN A 41 -3.31 14.63 -54.24
C GLN A 41 -2.79 15.48 -53.05
N ASP A 42 -3.65 15.84 -52.10
CA ASP A 42 -3.33 16.68 -50.92
C ASP A 42 -2.91 15.88 -49.66
N VAL A 43 -2.37 14.68 -49.82
CA VAL A 43 -2.04 13.81 -48.66
C VAL A 43 -0.78 14.22 -47.92
N GLU A 44 0.02 15.13 -48.48
CA GLU A 44 1.24 15.66 -47.85
C GLU A 44 0.94 16.48 -46.59
N ASP A 45 -0.24 17.11 -46.52
CA ASP A 45 -0.70 17.87 -45.33
C ASP A 45 -1.46 17.00 -44.32
N MET A 46 -1.65 15.71 -44.60
CA MET A 46 -2.44 14.82 -43.77
C MET A 46 -1.58 14.16 -42.69
N THR A 47 -2.13 14.02 -41.47
CA THR A 47 -1.55 13.23 -40.39
C THR A 47 -2.50 12.11 -40.00
N VAL A 48 -2.02 10.87 -40.00
CA VAL A 48 -2.79 9.69 -39.58
C VAL A 48 -2.26 9.18 -38.25
N ILE A 49 -3.12 9.13 -37.24
CA ILE A 49 -2.80 8.51 -35.94
C ILE A 49 -3.50 7.16 -35.90
N PHE A 50 -2.71 6.09 -35.94
CA PHE A 50 -3.20 4.72 -35.84
C PHE A 50 -3.08 4.24 -34.40
N CYS A 51 -4.21 4.14 -33.70
CA CYS A 51 -4.24 3.65 -32.31
C CYS A 51 -4.53 2.15 -32.30
N VAL A 52 -3.62 1.35 -31.74
CA VAL A 52 -3.78 -0.09 -31.56
C VAL A 52 -3.75 -0.41 -30.07
N ASP A 53 -4.88 -0.84 -29.56
CA ASP A 53 -5.04 -1.24 -28.16
C ASP A 53 -5.00 -2.75 -28.00
N GLY A 54 -4.70 -3.23 -26.79
CA GLY A 54 -4.79 -4.64 -26.42
C GLY A 54 -3.71 -5.54 -27.03
N LEU A 55 -2.57 -4.99 -27.46
CA LEU A 55 -1.52 -5.76 -28.14
C LEU A 55 -0.98 -6.90 -27.24
N GLN A 56 -0.99 -6.68 -25.92
CA GLN A 56 -0.59 -7.65 -24.90
C GLN A 56 -1.45 -8.93 -24.90
N HIS A 57 -2.72 -8.86 -25.34
CA HIS A 57 -3.59 -10.05 -25.38
C HIS A 57 -3.23 -10.99 -26.55
N VAL A 58 -2.57 -10.48 -27.58
CA VAL A 58 -2.13 -11.27 -28.73
C VAL A 58 -0.94 -12.16 -28.37
N GLU A 59 -0.09 -11.70 -27.45
CA GLU A 59 1.11 -12.41 -27.02
C GLU A 59 0.80 -13.69 -26.24
N ASN A 60 -0.22 -13.66 -25.38
CA ASN A 60 -0.62 -14.80 -24.58
C ASN A 60 -1.11 -15.99 -25.42
N ASP A 61 -1.56 -15.73 -26.65
CA ASP A 61 -2.07 -16.76 -27.57
C ASP A 61 -1.00 -17.25 -28.57
N ASP A 62 -0.21 -16.34 -29.17
CA ASP A 62 0.83 -16.70 -30.17
C ASP A 62 1.82 -15.55 -30.50
N PHE A 63 3.10 -15.70 -30.13
CA PHE A 63 4.18 -14.78 -30.48
C PHE A 63 4.34 -14.55 -31.99
N CYS A 64 4.05 -15.57 -32.82
CA CYS A 64 4.10 -15.43 -34.28
C CYS A 64 3.02 -14.46 -34.77
N THR A 65 1.83 -14.49 -34.17
CA THR A 65 0.74 -13.58 -34.51
C THR A 65 1.06 -12.14 -34.12
N LEU A 66 1.62 -11.91 -32.92
CA LEU A 66 2.14 -10.59 -32.54
C LEU A 66 3.18 -10.08 -33.54
N SER A 67 4.16 -10.92 -33.89
CA SER A 67 5.21 -10.59 -34.86
C SER A 67 4.62 -10.21 -36.22
N ARG A 68 3.60 -10.92 -36.69
CA ARG A 68 2.91 -10.63 -37.97
C ARG A 68 2.17 -9.31 -37.94
N ILE A 69 1.44 -9.01 -36.85
CA ILE A 69 0.70 -7.76 -36.70
C ILE A 69 1.65 -6.56 -36.69
N VAL A 70 2.67 -6.59 -35.84
CA VAL A 70 3.63 -5.49 -35.74
C VAL A 70 4.39 -5.31 -37.07
N LYS A 71 4.80 -6.39 -37.73
CA LYS A 71 5.42 -6.30 -39.07
C LYS A 71 4.49 -5.67 -40.10
N ALA A 72 3.21 -6.04 -40.12
CA ALA A 72 2.24 -5.47 -41.05
C ALA A 72 2.09 -3.96 -40.82
N ILE A 73 2.02 -3.52 -39.55
CA ILE A 73 1.96 -2.10 -39.20
C ILE A 73 3.24 -1.39 -39.62
N CYS A 74 4.42 -1.96 -39.35
CA CYS A 74 5.69 -1.36 -39.73
C CYS A 74 5.85 -1.25 -41.25
N CYS A 75 5.46 -2.28 -42.01
CA CYS A 75 5.45 -2.24 -43.48
C CYS A 75 4.52 -1.14 -44.00
N PHE A 76 3.37 -0.96 -43.35
CA PHE A 76 2.44 0.12 -43.67
C PHE A 76 3.03 1.50 -43.40
N LEU A 77 3.65 1.71 -42.23
CA LEU A 77 4.32 2.96 -41.87
C LEU A 77 5.44 3.30 -42.87
N ASN A 78 6.31 2.32 -43.19
CA ASN A 78 7.40 2.48 -44.16
C ASN A 78 6.90 2.82 -45.58
N SER A 79 5.71 2.34 -45.93
CA SER A 79 5.14 2.52 -47.27
C SER A 79 4.19 3.73 -47.35
N SER A 80 3.95 4.45 -46.25
CA SER A 80 3.02 5.56 -46.19
C SER A 80 3.58 6.78 -46.91
N ARG A 81 2.74 7.46 -47.70
CA ARG A 81 3.04 8.80 -48.25
C ARG A 81 2.59 9.92 -47.32
N VAL A 82 1.83 9.56 -46.29
CA VAL A 82 1.25 10.43 -45.27
C VAL A 82 2.08 10.32 -44.01
N PHE A 83 2.24 11.40 -43.25
CA PHE A 83 2.83 11.32 -41.93
C PHE A 83 1.93 10.47 -41.02
N THR A 84 2.40 9.28 -40.67
CA THR A 84 1.62 8.32 -39.89
C THR A 84 2.31 8.02 -38.58
N VAL A 85 1.58 8.18 -37.49
CA VAL A 85 2.01 7.82 -36.13
C VAL A 85 1.24 6.59 -35.70
N TRP A 86 1.96 5.54 -35.31
CA TRP A 86 1.35 4.40 -34.63
C TRP A 86 1.49 4.58 -33.12
N VAL A 87 0.35 4.60 -32.44
CA VAL A 87 0.25 4.62 -30.98
C VAL A 87 -0.27 3.26 -30.56
N CYS A 88 0.42 2.60 -29.63
CA CYS A 88 -0.12 1.41 -29.00
C CYS A 88 0.02 1.46 -27.49
N SER A 89 -1.00 0.93 -26.82
CA SER A 89 -0.91 0.45 -25.45
C SER A 89 -0.45 -1.00 -25.54
N ALA A 90 0.77 -1.26 -25.07
CA ALA A 90 1.25 -2.60 -24.82
C ALA A 90 1.90 -2.61 -23.46
N THR A 91 1.44 -3.49 -22.59
CA THR A 91 2.04 -3.69 -21.27
C THR A 91 3.26 -4.61 -21.35
N ALA A 92 3.45 -5.31 -22.48
CA ALA A 92 4.50 -6.31 -22.68
C ALA A 92 5.70 -5.70 -23.39
N GLU A 93 6.56 -5.03 -22.61
CA GLU A 93 7.71 -4.32 -23.14
C GLU A 93 8.65 -5.28 -23.88
N ARG A 94 8.86 -6.50 -23.37
CA ARG A 94 9.80 -7.45 -23.97
C ARG A 94 9.42 -7.85 -25.38
N SER A 95 8.28 -8.50 -25.58
CA SER A 95 7.92 -9.08 -26.87
C SER A 95 7.66 -8.02 -27.91
N VAL A 96 7.06 -6.90 -27.52
CA VAL A 96 6.90 -5.75 -28.41
C VAL A 96 8.25 -5.16 -28.77
N SER A 97 9.18 -4.99 -27.82
CA SER A 97 10.52 -4.48 -28.10
C SER A 97 11.38 -5.45 -28.91
N GLU A 98 11.26 -6.76 -28.73
CA GLU A 98 11.95 -7.78 -29.53
C GLU A 98 11.48 -7.76 -30.98
N VAL A 99 10.17 -7.64 -31.21
CA VAL A 99 9.60 -7.54 -32.55
C VAL A 99 9.93 -6.19 -33.19
N LEU A 100 9.84 -5.10 -32.43
CA LEU A 100 10.18 -3.75 -32.88
C LEU A 100 11.68 -3.51 -33.04
N GLY A 101 12.53 -4.26 -32.37
CA GLY A 101 13.99 -4.11 -32.44
C GLY A 101 14.55 -4.31 -33.85
N LYS A 102 13.78 -4.99 -34.72
CA LYS A 102 14.09 -5.18 -36.13
C LYS A 102 13.54 -4.08 -37.05
N CYS A 103 12.84 -3.09 -36.48
CA CYS A 103 12.21 -2.00 -37.22
C CYS A 103 13.09 -0.74 -37.21
N THR A 104 13.10 -0.03 -38.34
CA THR A 104 13.84 1.24 -38.52
C THR A 104 13.10 2.47 -38.01
N GLN A 105 11.85 2.30 -37.53
CA GLN A 105 11.00 3.38 -37.09
C GLN A 105 11.49 4.01 -35.78
N GLN A 106 11.34 5.33 -35.66
CA GLN A 106 11.58 6.04 -34.42
C GLN A 106 10.53 5.64 -33.38
N ARG A 107 10.97 5.38 -32.15
CA ARG A 107 10.14 4.88 -31.07
C ARG A 107 10.18 5.85 -29.89
N VAL A 108 9.02 6.14 -29.34
CA VAL A 108 8.87 6.93 -28.12
C VAL A 108 8.04 6.11 -27.15
N TYR A 109 8.64 5.79 -26.00
CA TYR A 109 7.96 5.09 -24.92
C TYR A 109 7.36 6.11 -23.96
N LEU A 110 6.04 6.05 -23.76
CA LEU A 110 5.33 6.91 -22.82
C LEU A 110 5.14 6.14 -21.51
N LEU A 111 5.98 6.43 -20.52
CA LEU A 111 5.76 5.93 -19.16
C LEU A 111 4.63 6.73 -18.53
N LEU A 112 3.55 6.06 -18.15
CA LEU A 112 2.44 6.69 -17.46
C LEU A 112 2.83 6.97 -16.01
N PRO A 113 2.91 8.23 -15.56
CA PRO A 113 3.15 8.52 -14.16
C PRO A 113 1.95 8.07 -13.31
N PRO A 114 2.15 7.77 -12.02
CA PRO A 114 1.04 7.60 -11.08
C PRO A 114 0.11 8.80 -11.13
N LEU A 115 -1.20 8.53 -11.21
CA LEU A 115 -2.20 9.58 -11.20
C LEU A 115 -2.30 10.19 -9.80
N ARG A 116 -2.53 11.49 -9.74
CA ARG A 116 -2.85 12.18 -8.48
C ARG A 116 -4.32 11.93 -8.17
N GLY A 117 -4.59 10.92 -7.35
CA GLY A 117 -5.95 10.46 -7.06
C GLY A 117 -6.90 11.59 -6.63
N HIS A 118 -6.43 12.53 -5.81
CA HIS A 118 -7.21 13.67 -5.31
C HIS A 118 -7.58 14.70 -6.40
N GLU A 119 -6.86 14.75 -7.51
CA GLU A 119 -7.21 15.58 -8.68
C GLU A 119 -8.32 14.92 -9.51
N ILE A 120 -8.51 13.60 -9.39
CA ILE A 120 -9.51 12.82 -10.13
C ILE A 120 -10.79 12.67 -9.30
N ILE A 121 -10.65 12.23 -8.05
CA ILE A 121 -11.74 12.04 -7.10
C ILE A 121 -11.55 13.06 -6.00
N THR A 122 -12.42 14.07 -5.93
CA THR A 122 -12.43 15.03 -4.83
C THR A 122 -13.05 14.36 -3.58
N PRO A 123 -12.25 14.03 -2.55
CA PRO A 123 -12.76 13.40 -1.36
C PRO A 123 -13.59 14.39 -0.53
N LYS A 124 -14.70 13.93 0.03
CA LYS A 124 -15.58 14.71 0.91
C LYS A 124 -15.34 14.45 2.40
N THR A 125 -14.68 13.35 2.72
CA THR A 125 -14.38 12.91 4.09
C THR A 125 -12.94 12.40 4.17
N GLU A 126 -12.37 12.35 5.38
CA GLU A 126 -11.02 11.77 5.58
C GLU A 126 -10.96 10.29 5.20
N MET A 127 -12.07 9.58 5.37
CA MET A 127 -12.19 8.21 4.86
C MET A 127 -12.13 8.15 3.32
N GLU A 128 -12.87 9.00 2.61
CA GLU A 128 -12.80 9.03 1.13
C GLU A 128 -11.37 9.37 0.67
N LYS A 129 -10.71 10.31 1.34
CA LYS A 129 -9.31 10.67 1.09
C LYS A 129 -8.38 9.44 1.27
N GLN A 130 -8.52 8.71 2.38
CA GLN A 130 -7.74 7.49 2.61
C GLN A 130 -7.99 6.44 1.52
N LEU A 131 -9.24 6.22 1.11
CA LEU A 131 -9.57 5.27 0.05
C LEU A 131 -8.95 5.67 -1.30
N VAL A 132 -8.95 6.96 -1.62
CA VAL A 132 -8.28 7.49 -2.83
C VAL A 132 -6.78 7.24 -2.76
N ASP A 133 -6.15 7.49 -1.61
CA ASP A 133 -4.73 7.20 -1.40
C ASP A 133 -4.43 5.70 -1.51
N ASP A 134 -5.34 4.84 -1.04
CA ASP A 134 -5.18 3.38 -1.11
C ASP A 134 -5.17 2.84 -2.54
N MET A 135 -5.76 3.56 -3.50
CA MET A 135 -5.71 3.21 -4.92
C MET A 135 -4.35 3.56 -5.54
N GLY A 136 -3.49 4.28 -4.80
CA GLY A 136 -2.09 4.53 -5.12
C GLY A 136 -1.86 5.26 -6.45
N GLY A 137 -2.88 5.90 -7.04
CA GLY A 137 -2.80 6.53 -8.35
C GLY A 137 -2.98 5.58 -9.55
N HIS A 138 -3.52 4.37 -9.35
CA HIS A 138 -3.87 3.46 -10.44
C HIS A 138 -5.22 3.85 -11.04
N GLY A 139 -5.24 4.19 -12.34
CA GLY A 139 -6.44 4.67 -13.02
C GLY A 139 -7.63 3.72 -12.90
N ARG A 140 -7.43 2.42 -13.14
CA ARG A 140 -8.51 1.42 -13.03
C ARG A 140 -9.04 1.27 -11.60
N ALA A 141 -8.16 1.32 -10.61
CA ALA A 141 -8.54 1.25 -9.20
C ALA A 141 -9.33 2.50 -8.78
N LEU A 142 -8.90 3.68 -9.21
CA LEU A 142 -9.61 4.94 -8.98
C LEU A 142 -10.98 4.97 -9.66
N GLU A 143 -11.09 4.53 -10.91
CA GLU A 143 -12.36 4.43 -11.63
C GLU A 143 -13.36 3.54 -10.87
N ILE A 144 -12.93 2.34 -10.44
CA ILE A 144 -13.76 1.44 -9.64
C ILE A 144 -14.17 2.08 -8.31
N LEU A 145 -13.23 2.72 -7.62
CA LEU A 145 -13.53 3.44 -6.37
C LEU A 145 -14.58 4.53 -6.61
N GLN A 146 -14.47 5.31 -7.68
CA GLN A 146 -15.42 6.37 -8.00
C GLN A 146 -16.83 5.80 -8.21
N GLU A 147 -16.98 4.75 -9.02
CA GLU A 147 -18.26 4.10 -9.27
C GLU A 147 -18.89 3.55 -7.96
N VAL A 148 -18.09 2.91 -7.12
CA VAL A 148 -18.55 2.39 -5.82
C VAL A 148 -18.98 3.52 -4.90
N LEU A 149 -18.20 4.61 -4.80
CA LEU A 149 -18.56 5.78 -4.00
C LEU A 149 -19.86 6.43 -4.52
N GLU A 150 -20.05 6.55 -5.84
CA GLU A 150 -21.28 7.09 -6.43
C GLU A 150 -22.50 6.21 -6.13
N LYS A 151 -22.35 4.88 -6.12
CA LYS A 151 -23.41 3.94 -5.73
C LYS A 151 -23.83 4.16 -4.27
N HIS A 152 -22.85 4.29 -3.37
CA HIS A 152 -23.12 4.52 -1.94
C HIS A 152 -23.58 5.95 -1.65
N ARG A 153 -23.23 6.95 -2.45
CA ARG A 153 -23.74 8.34 -2.31
C ARG A 153 -25.25 8.46 -2.45
N LYS A 154 -25.90 7.54 -3.17
CA LYS A 154 -27.37 7.49 -3.31
C LYS A 154 -28.06 7.07 -2.00
N VAL A 155 -27.33 6.45 -1.07
CA VAL A 155 -27.78 6.01 0.24
C VAL A 155 -26.94 6.76 1.27
N ALA A 156 -27.37 7.94 1.71
CA ALA A 156 -26.64 8.85 2.62
C ALA A 156 -25.33 8.28 3.25
N LEU A 157 -24.19 8.53 2.60
CA LEU A 157 -22.86 7.94 2.90
C LEU A 157 -22.46 7.92 4.39
N ALA A 158 -22.98 8.85 5.18
CA ALA A 158 -22.70 8.95 6.61
C ALA A 158 -23.14 7.70 7.41
N ASP A 159 -24.03 6.88 6.85
CA ASP A 159 -24.55 5.67 7.47
C ASP A 159 -23.95 4.37 6.88
N VAL A 160 -23.12 4.47 5.84
CA VAL A 160 -22.55 3.29 5.16
C VAL A 160 -21.29 2.83 5.90
N ASP A 161 -21.27 1.55 6.29
CA ASP A 161 -20.08 0.94 6.87
C ASP A 161 -18.93 0.96 5.84
N PRO A 162 -17.77 1.56 6.16
CA PRO A 162 -16.63 1.66 5.23
C PRO A 162 -16.13 0.29 4.76
N ALA A 163 -16.37 -0.78 5.53
CA ALA A 163 -16.02 -2.14 5.14
C ALA A 163 -16.82 -2.62 3.95
N ILE A 164 -18.06 -2.14 3.79
CA ILE A 164 -18.89 -2.44 2.63
C ILE A 164 -18.30 -1.78 1.38
N ILE A 165 -17.81 -0.54 1.50
CA ILE A 165 -17.18 0.18 0.37
C ILE A 165 -15.94 -0.58 -0.10
N VAL A 166 -15.04 -0.96 0.81
CA VAL A 166 -13.83 -1.71 0.44
C VAL A 166 -14.16 -3.10 -0.09
N ALA A 167 -15.13 -3.80 0.49
CA ALA A 167 -15.58 -5.10 -0.02
C ALA A 167 -16.17 -4.99 -1.43
N ASP A 168 -16.95 -3.94 -1.70
CA ASP A 168 -17.47 -3.66 -3.04
C ASP A 168 -16.34 -3.34 -4.02
N VAL A 169 -15.35 -2.53 -3.63
CA VAL A 169 -14.16 -2.27 -4.45
C VAL A 169 -13.40 -3.56 -4.78
N TYR A 170 -13.19 -4.45 -3.80
CA TYR A 170 -12.55 -5.74 -4.06
C TYR A 170 -13.34 -6.58 -5.05
N ARG A 171 -14.65 -6.71 -4.84
CA ARG A 171 -15.51 -7.50 -5.73
C ARG A 171 -15.50 -6.94 -7.16
N GLU A 172 -15.56 -5.62 -7.31
CA GLU A 172 -15.50 -5.00 -8.64
C GLU A 172 -14.11 -5.11 -9.28
N LEU A 173 -13.03 -5.08 -8.50
CA LEU A 173 -11.69 -5.37 -8.99
C LEU A 173 -11.59 -6.82 -9.50
N GLU A 174 -12.04 -7.79 -8.71
CA GLU A 174 -12.10 -9.22 -9.07
C GLU A 174 -12.89 -9.44 -10.35
N ASN A 175 -14.11 -8.88 -10.44
CA ASN A 175 -14.99 -9.08 -11.59
C ASN A 175 -14.49 -8.43 -12.89
N ARG A 176 -13.73 -7.33 -12.80
CA ARG A 176 -13.40 -6.49 -13.96
C ARG A 176 -11.95 -6.58 -14.40
N CYS A 177 -11.10 -7.20 -13.61
CA CYS A 177 -9.66 -7.27 -13.88
C CYS A 177 -9.22 -8.72 -14.00
N ASN A 178 -8.86 -9.13 -15.21
CA ASN A 178 -8.47 -10.51 -15.51
C ASN A 178 -7.27 -11.02 -14.70
N ILE A 179 -6.52 -10.14 -14.02
CA ILE A 179 -5.44 -10.53 -13.09
C ILE A 179 -5.92 -11.57 -12.07
N PHE A 180 -7.14 -11.44 -11.57
CA PHE A 180 -7.68 -12.30 -10.51
C PHE A 180 -8.05 -13.69 -11.02
N ASP A 181 -8.25 -13.85 -12.33
CA ASP A 181 -8.48 -15.14 -12.98
C ASP A 181 -7.18 -15.87 -13.34
N THR A 182 -6.02 -15.21 -13.21
CA THR A 182 -4.72 -15.82 -13.49
C THR A 182 -4.25 -16.73 -12.35
N SER A 183 -3.32 -17.63 -12.66
CA SER A 183 -2.66 -18.46 -11.64
C SER A 183 -1.87 -17.65 -10.58
N PHE A 184 -1.75 -16.33 -10.77
CA PHE A 184 -1.08 -15.43 -9.85
C PHE A 184 -1.69 -15.43 -8.46
N PHE A 185 -2.98 -15.07 -8.37
CA PHE A 185 -3.67 -14.91 -7.09
C PHE A 185 -4.19 -16.23 -6.51
N SER A 186 -4.26 -17.28 -7.33
CA SER A 186 -4.65 -18.62 -6.88
C SER A 186 -3.53 -19.36 -6.17
N ASP A 187 -2.26 -18.99 -6.39
CA ASP A 187 -1.11 -19.60 -5.72
C ASP A 187 -0.60 -18.67 -4.60
N PRO A 188 -0.72 -19.07 -3.33
CA PRO A 188 -0.18 -18.34 -2.21
C PRO A 188 1.31 -18.01 -2.31
N THR A 189 2.09 -18.89 -2.92
CA THR A 189 3.55 -18.74 -3.08
C THR A 189 3.86 -17.54 -3.96
N ASN A 190 3.13 -17.40 -5.08
CA ASN A 190 3.24 -16.26 -5.98
C ASN A 190 2.92 -14.95 -5.24
N CYS A 191 1.83 -14.93 -4.47
CA CYS A 191 1.43 -13.76 -3.69
C CYS A 191 2.48 -13.39 -2.64
N GLN A 192 3.03 -14.38 -1.94
CA GLN A 192 4.05 -14.18 -0.92
C GLN A 192 5.37 -13.65 -1.50
N GLU A 193 5.84 -14.19 -2.64
CA GLU A 193 7.09 -13.73 -3.25
C GLU A 193 6.97 -12.32 -3.86
N VAL A 194 5.81 -11.95 -4.41
CA VAL A 194 5.54 -10.57 -4.83
C VAL A 194 5.47 -9.62 -3.64
N LEU A 195 4.76 -10.00 -2.58
CA LEU A 195 4.69 -9.22 -1.34
C LEU A 195 6.09 -8.99 -0.75
N THR A 196 6.91 -10.04 -0.73
CA THR A 196 8.33 -9.99 -0.32
C THR A 196 9.15 -9.04 -1.20
N GLY A 197 8.95 -9.11 -2.52
CA GLY A 197 9.64 -8.25 -3.47
C GLY A 197 9.36 -6.77 -3.26
N ILE A 198 8.10 -6.43 -3.01
CA ILE A 198 7.65 -5.05 -2.71
C ILE A 198 8.22 -4.57 -1.37
N LEU A 199 8.07 -5.37 -0.29
CA LEU A 199 8.47 -4.95 1.06
C LEU A 199 9.99 -4.94 1.28
N SER A 200 10.76 -5.74 0.54
CA SER A 200 12.22 -5.72 0.59
C SER A 200 12.85 -4.51 -0.11
N ARG A 201 12.08 -3.80 -0.94
CA ARG A 201 12.53 -2.68 -1.78
C ARG A 201 13.83 -2.97 -2.54
N ARG A 202 14.08 -4.25 -2.84
CA ARG A 202 15.28 -4.67 -3.57
C ARG A 202 15.23 -4.11 -4.99
N LYS A 203 16.40 -3.84 -5.56
CA LYS A 203 16.51 -3.43 -6.95
C LYS A 203 16.41 -4.67 -7.83
N TYR A 204 15.63 -4.57 -8.90
CA TYR A 204 15.46 -5.61 -9.88
C TYR A 204 16.05 -5.21 -11.24
N TYR A 205 16.28 -6.19 -12.10
CA TYR A 205 16.30 -5.95 -13.54
C TYR A 205 14.93 -6.26 -14.16
N GLN A 206 14.59 -5.62 -15.28
CA GLN A 206 13.28 -5.75 -15.95
C GLN A 206 12.86 -7.21 -16.22
N PHE A 207 13.82 -8.10 -16.46
CA PHE A 207 13.56 -9.52 -16.75
C PHE A 207 13.99 -10.46 -15.64
N GLU A 208 14.30 -9.92 -14.46
CA GLU A 208 14.65 -10.72 -13.30
C GLU A 208 13.42 -11.48 -12.78
N LEU A 209 13.64 -12.70 -12.31
CA LEU A 209 12.62 -13.51 -11.65
C LEU A 209 12.24 -12.93 -10.29
N ILE A 210 10.98 -13.09 -9.95
CA ILE A 210 10.43 -12.72 -8.65
C ILE A 210 10.61 -13.89 -7.70
N GLY A 211 11.39 -13.64 -6.65
CA GLY A 211 11.81 -14.63 -5.67
C GLY A 211 12.43 -15.90 -6.29
N GLN A 212 12.28 -17.05 -5.64
CA GLN A 212 12.98 -18.29 -5.99
C GLN A 212 12.04 -19.41 -6.45
N HIS A 213 10.75 -19.30 -6.16
CA HIS A 213 9.78 -20.37 -6.36
C HIS A 213 8.74 -20.04 -7.45
N THR A 214 8.93 -18.93 -8.14
CA THR A 214 8.02 -18.48 -9.18
C THR A 214 8.75 -18.33 -10.51
N ASN A 215 7.99 -18.48 -11.61
CA ASN A 215 8.47 -18.18 -12.96
C ASN A 215 8.10 -16.76 -13.40
N MET A 216 7.63 -15.93 -12.47
CA MET A 216 7.19 -14.57 -12.77
C MET A 216 8.40 -13.66 -12.92
N THR A 217 8.38 -12.82 -13.96
CA THR A 217 9.40 -11.78 -14.14
C THR A 217 8.83 -10.41 -13.77
N VAL A 218 9.71 -9.43 -13.57
CA VAL A 218 9.29 -8.03 -13.36
C VAL A 218 8.46 -7.51 -14.54
N ASP A 219 8.86 -7.78 -15.78
CA ASP A 219 8.10 -7.46 -17.00
C ASP A 219 6.71 -8.11 -17.00
N TRP A 220 6.64 -9.39 -16.62
CA TRP A 220 5.36 -10.08 -16.48
C TRP A 220 4.47 -9.45 -15.39
N LEU A 221 5.00 -8.99 -14.25
CA LEU A 221 4.18 -8.32 -13.23
C LEU A 221 3.68 -6.95 -13.68
N GLN A 222 4.51 -6.17 -14.36
CA GLN A 222 4.10 -4.89 -14.96
C GLN A 222 2.97 -5.09 -15.97
N ASN A 223 3.07 -6.17 -16.74
CA ASN A 223 2.11 -6.58 -17.74
C ASN A 223 0.67 -6.65 -17.22
N ILE A 224 0.53 -6.98 -15.95
CA ILE A 224 -0.76 -7.21 -15.31
C ILE A 224 -1.39 -5.87 -14.84
N GLY A 225 -0.61 -4.78 -14.77
CA GLY A 225 -1.12 -3.41 -14.63
C GLY A 225 -1.31 -2.87 -13.20
N PHE A 226 -1.17 -3.71 -12.16
CA PHE A 226 -1.30 -3.31 -10.76
C PHE A 226 0.02 -3.25 -9.98
N ILE A 227 1.11 -3.76 -10.56
CA ILE A 227 2.46 -3.64 -10.03
C ILE A 227 3.24 -2.66 -10.91
N ARG A 228 3.80 -1.63 -10.30
CA ARG A 228 4.68 -0.67 -10.96
C ARG A 228 6.13 -1.06 -10.75
N TYR A 229 6.93 -0.83 -11.78
CA TYR A 229 8.38 -0.83 -11.68
C TYR A 229 8.87 0.60 -11.77
N THR A 230 9.48 1.07 -10.70
CA THR A 230 9.88 2.47 -10.55
C THR A 230 11.19 2.75 -11.29
N PRO A 231 11.52 4.03 -11.58
CA PRO A 231 12.82 4.41 -12.14
C PRO A 231 14.01 3.93 -11.30
N ASP A 232 13.83 3.79 -9.98
CA ASP A 232 14.83 3.25 -9.04
C ASP A 232 14.95 1.72 -9.09
N LYS A 233 14.25 1.09 -10.02
CA LYS A 233 14.19 -0.35 -10.26
C LYS A 233 13.55 -1.14 -9.13
N ARG A 234 12.52 -0.60 -8.49
CA ARG A 234 11.79 -1.24 -7.38
C ARG A 234 10.37 -1.56 -7.78
N LEU A 235 9.76 -2.52 -7.07
CA LEU A 235 8.36 -2.87 -7.24
C LEU A 235 7.49 -2.09 -6.25
N GLU A 236 6.38 -1.55 -6.74
CA GLU A 236 5.37 -0.86 -5.95
C GLU A 236 3.97 -1.29 -6.38
N CYS A 237 3.02 -1.28 -5.46
CA CYS A 237 1.61 -1.54 -5.74
C CYS A 237 0.74 -0.62 -4.88
N PRO A 238 -0.53 -0.41 -5.26
CA PRO A 238 -1.44 0.33 -4.42
C PRO A 238 -1.79 -0.50 -3.17
N PHE A 239 -2.12 0.18 -2.08
CA PHE A 239 -2.45 -0.49 -0.81
C PHE A 239 -3.57 -1.50 -0.97
N ILE A 240 -4.61 -1.18 -1.77
CA ILE A 240 -5.73 -2.09 -2.03
C ILE A 240 -5.27 -3.45 -2.59
N ILE A 241 -4.28 -3.47 -3.47
CA ILE A 241 -3.73 -4.70 -4.05
C ILE A 241 -2.82 -5.42 -3.05
N LEU A 242 -2.06 -4.67 -2.25
CA LEU A 242 -1.27 -5.24 -1.16
C LEU A 242 -2.15 -6.03 -0.16
N MET A 243 -3.33 -5.49 0.14
CA MET A 243 -4.32 -6.17 0.99
C MET A 243 -4.83 -7.46 0.36
N MET A 244 -5.04 -7.48 -0.96
CA MET A 244 -5.45 -8.69 -1.67
C MET A 244 -4.34 -9.74 -1.66
N LEU A 245 -3.08 -9.35 -1.90
CA LEU A 245 -1.93 -10.26 -1.78
C LEU A 245 -1.85 -10.92 -0.40
N MET A 246 -2.03 -10.14 0.66
CA MET A 246 -2.03 -10.68 2.02
C MET A 246 -3.20 -11.64 2.30
N LYS A 247 -4.38 -11.39 1.71
CA LYS A 247 -5.55 -12.27 1.87
C LYS A 247 -5.37 -13.61 1.18
N SER A 248 -4.62 -13.66 0.08
CA SER A 248 -4.32 -14.89 -0.66
C SER A 248 -3.29 -15.81 0.02
N ILE A 249 -2.61 -15.34 1.07
CA ILE A 249 -1.61 -16.13 1.80
C ILE A 249 -2.30 -16.88 2.97
N PRO A 250 -2.18 -18.22 3.06
CA PRO A 250 -2.78 -19.02 4.10
C PRO A 250 -2.43 -18.49 5.49
N LYS A 251 -3.46 -18.31 6.30
CA LYS A 251 -3.34 -17.99 7.71
C LYS A 251 -3.32 -19.31 8.50
N LYS A 252 -2.73 -19.30 9.70
CA LYS A 252 -2.84 -20.48 10.58
C LYS A 252 -4.31 -20.72 10.96
N PRO A 253 -4.74 -21.96 11.20
CA PRO A 253 -6.08 -22.24 11.73
C PRO A 253 -6.32 -21.44 13.02
N GLY A 254 -7.38 -20.61 13.05
CA GLY A 254 -7.70 -19.71 14.17
C GLY A 254 -7.24 -18.25 13.99
N ASP A 255 -6.42 -17.92 12.99
CA ASP A 255 -6.04 -16.53 12.65
C ASP A 255 -7.06 -15.83 11.73
N GLU A 256 -8.03 -16.55 11.15
CA GLU A 256 -8.96 -16.04 10.14
C GLU A 256 -9.77 -14.84 10.67
N ASP A 257 -10.41 -14.98 11.84
CA ASP A 257 -11.25 -13.93 12.44
C ASP A 257 -10.45 -12.73 12.96
N TYR A 258 -9.24 -12.94 13.48
CA TYR A 258 -8.43 -11.86 14.04
C TYR A 258 -7.71 -11.07 12.94
N ALA A 259 -7.16 -11.75 11.94
CA ALA A 259 -6.50 -11.11 10.81
C ALA A 259 -7.49 -10.32 9.96
N ASP A 260 -8.70 -10.82 9.70
CA ASP A 260 -9.69 -10.09 8.90
C ASP A 260 -10.37 -8.95 9.67
N ASN A 261 -10.58 -9.08 10.99
CA ASN A 261 -11.07 -7.95 11.80
C ASN A 261 -10.00 -6.88 12.01
N GLN A 262 -8.73 -7.26 12.21
CA GLN A 262 -7.61 -6.32 12.19
C GLN A 262 -7.52 -5.68 10.80
N ILE A 263 -7.42 -6.44 9.71
CA ILE A 263 -7.39 -5.91 8.34
C ILE A 263 -8.56 -4.95 8.08
N LYS A 264 -9.79 -5.26 8.50
CA LYS A 264 -10.93 -4.34 8.41
C LYS A 264 -10.67 -3.05 9.22
N ARG A 265 -10.28 -3.15 10.49
CA ARG A 265 -10.01 -1.98 11.35
C ARG A 265 -8.81 -1.15 10.88
N LEU A 266 -7.76 -1.79 10.40
CA LEU A 266 -6.50 -1.21 9.94
C LEU A 266 -6.63 -0.60 8.54
N ALA A 267 -7.47 -1.21 7.68
CA ALA A 267 -7.78 -0.73 6.34
C ALA A 267 -8.86 0.38 6.36
N LEU A 268 -9.59 0.60 7.45
CA LEU A 268 -10.74 1.50 7.43
C LEU A 268 -10.74 2.53 8.56
N GLY A 269 -10.37 2.12 9.76
CA GLY A 269 -10.33 2.93 10.97
C GLY A 269 -8.98 3.63 11.21
N TRP A 270 -9.00 4.58 12.13
CA TRP A 270 -7.79 5.10 12.76
C TRP A 270 -7.41 4.21 13.95
N GLN A 271 -6.12 4.10 14.21
CA GLN A 271 -5.56 3.37 15.34
C GLN A 271 -4.34 4.12 15.90
N PRO A 272 -3.99 3.88 17.18
CA PRO A 272 -2.74 4.34 17.76
C PRO A 272 -1.53 3.92 16.92
N PHE A 273 -0.51 4.75 16.86
CA PHE A 273 0.62 4.54 15.97
C PHE A 273 1.41 3.26 16.27
N GLU A 274 1.57 2.92 17.55
CA GLU A 274 2.24 1.70 18.00
C GLU A 274 1.51 0.45 17.50
N GLN A 275 0.17 0.46 17.49
CA GLN A 275 -0.61 -0.65 16.94
C GLN A 275 -0.39 -0.78 15.42
N PHE A 276 -0.36 0.35 14.71
CA PHE A 276 -0.08 0.37 13.28
C PHE A 276 1.32 -0.17 12.96
N VAL A 277 2.34 0.26 13.70
CA VAL A 277 3.73 -0.22 13.51
C VAL A 277 3.84 -1.71 13.81
N ALA A 278 3.18 -2.20 14.87
CA ALA A 278 3.13 -3.63 15.19
C ALA A 278 2.45 -4.43 14.08
N PHE A 279 1.38 -3.91 13.50
CA PHE A 279 0.74 -4.50 12.33
C PHE A 279 1.68 -4.52 11.12
N HIS A 280 2.34 -3.42 10.78
CA HIS A 280 3.30 -3.38 9.68
C HIS A 280 4.42 -4.41 9.88
N ARG A 281 4.89 -4.58 11.13
CA ARG A 281 5.88 -5.61 11.48
C ARG A 281 5.34 -7.03 11.32
N ARG A 282 4.05 -7.27 11.63
CA ARG A 282 3.36 -8.53 11.33
C ARG A 282 3.28 -8.79 9.83
N VAL A 283 2.96 -7.79 9.02
CA VAL A 283 2.93 -7.95 7.55
C VAL A 283 4.29 -8.41 7.03
N LYS A 284 5.38 -7.85 7.53
CA LYS A 284 6.74 -8.32 7.19
C LYS A 284 6.97 -9.79 7.60
N SER A 285 6.47 -10.22 8.76
CA SER A 285 6.56 -11.65 9.14
C SER A 285 5.79 -12.59 8.20
N ILE A 286 4.66 -12.13 7.63
CA ILE A 286 3.91 -12.90 6.63
C ILE A 286 4.71 -13.01 5.34
N ALA A 287 5.22 -11.88 4.85
CA ALA A 287 5.96 -11.83 3.60
C ALA A 287 7.23 -12.70 3.65
N PHE A 288 8.05 -12.51 4.67
CA PHE A 288 9.36 -13.16 4.80
C PHE A 288 9.28 -14.55 5.47
N SER A 289 8.09 -15.10 5.70
CA SER A 289 7.92 -16.41 6.34
C SER A 289 8.58 -17.52 5.54
N GLY A 290 9.34 -18.40 6.21
CA GLY A 290 9.91 -19.61 5.63
C GLY A 290 11.34 -19.49 5.10
N TYR A 291 11.91 -18.28 5.02
CA TYR A 291 13.28 -18.09 4.53
C TYR A 291 14.08 -17.09 5.40
N PRO A 292 15.39 -17.32 5.60
CA PRO A 292 16.25 -16.33 6.22
C PRO A 292 16.46 -15.13 5.29
N VAL A 293 16.38 -13.92 5.85
CA VAL A 293 16.50 -12.68 5.08
C VAL A 293 17.51 -11.76 5.74
N LEU A 294 18.28 -11.01 4.96
CA LEU A 294 19.20 -10.01 5.52
C LEU A 294 18.40 -9.01 6.36
N LEU A 295 18.90 -8.68 7.55
CA LEU A 295 18.25 -7.72 8.45
C LEU A 295 18.06 -6.35 7.76
N SER A 296 19.00 -5.95 6.89
CA SER A 296 18.91 -4.76 6.06
C SER A 296 17.79 -4.81 5.02
N ALA A 297 17.51 -5.98 4.44
CA ALA A 297 16.40 -6.17 3.51
C ALA A 297 15.05 -6.25 4.27
N PHE A 298 15.04 -6.86 5.45
CA PHE A 298 13.87 -6.93 6.31
C PHE A 298 13.41 -5.54 6.77
N HIS A 299 14.35 -4.68 7.17
CA HIS A 299 14.11 -3.27 7.51
C HIS A 299 14.42 -2.30 6.36
N ALA A 300 14.24 -2.75 5.11
CA ALA A 300 14.47 -1.88 3.96
C ALA A 300 13.69 -0.56 4.08
N GLY A 301 14.36 0.53 3.69
CA GLY A 301 13.86 1.90 3.83
C GLY A 301 14.27 2.59 5.14
N ALA A 302 14.67 1.86 6.17
CA ALA A 302 15.25 2.46 7.38
C ALA A 302 16.76 2.70 7.23
N ARG A 303 17.28 3.71 7.95
CA ARG A 303 18.72 3.92 8.08
C ARG A 303 19.24 3.03 9.21
N PHE A 304 20.14 2.12 8.88
CA PHE A 304 20.70 1.15 9.83
C PHE A 304 22.21 1.29 9.96
N GLY A 305 22.73 0.98 11.13
CA GLY A 305 24.16 0.73 11.32
C GLY A 305 24.59 -0.58 10.67
N ALA A 306 25.78 -1.08 11.02
CA ALA A 306 26.28 -2.33 10.47
C ALA A 306 25.27 -3.48 10.67
N THR A 307 24.85 -4.09 9.56
CA THR A 307 23.95 -5.26 9.52
C THR A 307 24.47 -6.35 8.60
N ASP A 308 25.70 -6.19 8.10
CA ASP A 308 26.31 -7.12 7.16
C ASP A 308 26.29 -8.54 7.72
N ARG A 309 25.82 -9.49 6.89
CA ARG A 309 25.72 -10.93 7.19
C ARG A 309 24.72 -11.31 8.29
N LEU A 310 23.97 -10.36 8.85
CA LEU A 310 22.91 -10.67 9.80
C LEU A 310 21.67 -11.14 9.06
N LEU A 311 21.28 -12.39 9.31
CA LEU A 311 20.04 -12.96 8.83
C LEU A 311 19.01 -12.98 9.96
N ILE A 312 17.81 -12.48 9.69
CA ILE A 312 16.64 -12.65 10.53
C ILE A 312 15.80 -13.79 9.98
N HIS A 313 15.27 -14.62 10.87
CA HIS A 313 14.43 -15.76 10.54
C HIS A 313 13.00 -15.51 10.98
N GLU A 314 12.06 -15.69 10.05
CA GLU A 314 10.62 -15.74 10.33
C GLU A 314 10.12 -17.14 9.98
N GLU A 315 10.04 -18.00 10.99
CA GLU A 315 9.56 -19.37 10.79
C GLU A 315 8.06 -19.43 10.53
N VAL A 316 7.32 -18.49 11.15
CA VAL A 316 5.87 -18.44 11.09
C VAL A 316 5.37 -17.00 11.03
N PRO A 317 4.22 -16.76 10.39
CA PRO A 317 3.48 -15.51 10.56
C PRO A 317 3.18 -15.24 12.02
N ARG A 318 3.32 -13.98 12.43
CA ARG A 318 3.11 -13.56 13.82
C ARG A 318 1.72 -12.99 14.06
N THR A 319 1.27 -13.07 15.31
CA THR A 319 0.06 -12.41 15.80
C THR A 319 0.43 -11.21 16.67
N VAL A 320 -0.30 -10.10 16.50
CA VAL A 320 -0.12 -8.90 17.34
C VAL A 320 -0.91 -9.09 18.64
N VAL A 321 -0.30 -8.76 19.77
CA VAL A 321 -0.95 -8.79 21.09
C VAL A 321 -0.59 -7.52 21.88
N LYS A 322 -1.47 -7.09 22.80
CA LYS A 322 -1.19 -6.01 23.75
C LYS A 322 -0.95 -6.58 25.15
N ALA A 323 0.14 -6.16 25.80
CA ALA A 323 0.47 -6.54 27.17
C ALA A 323 -0.45 -5.84 28.18
N VAL A 324 -0.80 -6.52 29.28
CA VAL A 324 -1.64 -5.95 30.36
C VAL A 324 -0.84 -5.02 31.29
N SER A 325 0.47 -5.24 31.38
CA SER A 325 1.38 -4.52 32.26
C SER A 325 2.60 -4.04 31.49
N GLN A 326 3.27 -3.02 32.02
CA GLN A 326 4.52 -2.51 31.46
C GLN A 326 5.62 -3.57 31.62
N LEU A 327 6.36 -3.83 30.54
CA LEU A 327 7.39 -4.88 30.51
C LEU A 327 8.74 -4.30 30.15
N GLU A 328 9.79 -4.89 30.74
CA GLU A 328 11.16 -4.69 30.27
C GLU A 328 11.39 -5.45 28.97
N THR A 329 12.00 -4.78 28.00
CA THR A 329 12.13 -5.28 26.62
C THR A 329 13.52 -5.80 26.28
N LYS A 330 14.50 -5.60 27.16
CA LYS A 330 15.88 -6.05 26.99
C LYS A 330 15.99 -7.57 27.07
N SER A 331 16.77 -8.18 26.18
CA SER A 331 17.13 -9.60 26.33
C SER A 331 17.92 -9.84 27.62
N GLY A 332 17.49 -10.84 28.39
CA GLY A 332 18.00 -11.15 29.73
C GLY A 332 16.89 -11.27 30.79
N SER A 333 15.69 -10.76 30.49
CA SER A 333 14.47 -11.06 31.24
C SER A 333 14.20 -12.57 31.25
N LYS A 334 13.94 -13.13 32.45
CA LYS A 334 13.66 -14.56 32.64
C LYS A 334 12.26 -14.97 32.17
N ASP A 335 11.35 -14.01 32.02
CA ASP A 335 9.95 -14.28 31.70
C ASP A 335 9.70 -14.21 30.21
N SER A 336 9.49 -15.38 29.60
CA SER A 336 8.99 -15.50 28.23
C SER A 336 7.46 -15.48 28.19
N LEU A 337 6.78 -15.67 29.32
CA LEU A 337 5.33 -15.71 29.40
C LEU A 337 4.75 -14.32 29.71
N ILE A 338 3.99 -13.77 28.76
CA ILE A 338 3.41 -12.43 28.83
C ILE A 338 1.90 -12.52 28.96
N ARG A 339 1.33 -11.84 29.95
CA ARG A 339 -0.13 -11.66 30.07
C ARG A 339 -0.61 -10.59 29.11
N THR A 340 -1.62 -10.93 28.33
CA THR A 340 -2.20 -10.07 27.29
C THR A 340 -3.66 -9.76 27.55
N GLU A 341 -4.13 -8.69 26.94
CA GLU A 341 -5.48 -8.17 27.18
C GLU A 341 -6.59 -9.09 26.65
N HIS A 342 -6.33 -9.86 25.59
CA HIS A 342 -7.35 -10.62 24.86
C HIS A 342 -7.00 -12.09 24.63
N HIS A 343 -5.73 -12.49 24.78
CA HIS A 343 -5.25 -13.84 24.42
C HIS A 343 -4.73 -14.63 25.62
N GLY A 344 -5.09 -14.23 26.84
CA GLY A 344 -4.55 -14.86 28.06
C GLY A 344 -3.04 -14.64 28.15
N SER A 345 -2.28 -15.70 28.40
CA SER A 345 -0.83 -15.64 28.44
C SER A 345 -0.22 -16.20 27.15
N VAL A 346 0.76 -15.50 26.58
CA VAL A 346 1.51 -15.93 25.39
C VAL A 346 2.99 -16.06 25.72
N ASP A 347 3.59 -17.13 25.22
CA ASP A 347 5.02 -17.37 25.35
C ASP A 347 5.77 -16.77 24.14
N ILE A 348 6.50 -15.68 24.34
CA ILE A 348 7.29 -15.03 23.28
C ILE A 348 8.47 -15.87 22.82
N SER A 349 8.89 -16.90 23.57
CA SER A 349 9.96 -17.81 23.13
C SER A 349 9.56 -18.64 21.90
N THR A 350 8.25 -18.81 21.67
CA THR A 350 7.70 -19.45 20.47
C THR A 350 7.88 -18.61 19.20
N MET A 351 8.33 -17.35 19.33
CA MET A 351 8.55 -16.41 18.22
C MET A 351 7.33 -16.20 17.32
N SER A 352 6.13 -16.48 17.83
CA SER A 352 4.87 -16.39 17.08
C SER A 352 4.12 -15.08 17.30
N THR A 353 4.66 -14.15 18.10
CA THR A 353 3.96 -12.95 18.53
C THR A 353 4.78 -11.67 18.32
N VAL A 354 4.06 -10.58 18.08
CA VAL A 354 4.51 -9.19 18.15
C VAL A 354 3.80 -8.56 19.34
N VAL A 355 4.53 -8.08 20.34
CA VAL A 355 3.95 -7.54 21.56
C VAL A 355 3.97 -6.02 21.50
N VAL A 356 2.80 -5.40 21.58
CA VAL A 356 2.64 -3.98 21.95
C VAL A 356 2.68 -3.89 23.47
N ASN A 357 3.62 -3.12 24.00
CA ASN A 357 3.79 -2.93 25.43
C ASN A 357 2.59 -2.16 26.02
N ALA A 358 2.41 -2.23 27.33
CA ALA A 358 1.36 -1.46 27.98
C ALA A 358 1.69 0.04 27.94
N ASP A 359 0.64 0.86 27.97
CA ASP A 359 0.78 2.31 27.86
C ASP A 359 1.69 2.86 28.97
N HIS A 360 2.46 3.91 28.63
CA HIS A 360 3.45 4.55 29.51
C HIS A 360 4.63 3.66 29.93
N ALA A 361 4.88 2.54 29.25
CA ALA A 361 6.11 1.78 29.44
C ALA A 361 7.35 2.68 29.26
N ALA A 362 8.37 2.44 30.06
CA ALA A 362 9.56 3.31 30.08
C ALA A 362 10.34 3.29 28.75
N ALA A 363 10.32 2.16 28.04
CA ALA A 363 10.90 1.98 26.71
C ALA A 363 10.42 0.67 26.06
N GLY A 364 10.62 0.57 24.74
CA GLY A 364 10.23 -0.56 23.91
C GLY A 364 8.73 -0.67 23.79
N ASP A 365 8.13 0.20 22.98
CA ASP A 365 6.68 0.22 22.77
C ASP A 365 6.21 -1.04 22.05
N ILE A 366 7.08 -1.63 21.23
CA ILE A 366 6.84 -2.89 20.55
C ILE A 366 8.08 -3.77 20.68
N PHE A 367 7.89 -5.05 20.98
CA PHE A 367 9.00 -5.99 21.05
C PHE A 367 8.58 -7.42 20.71
N MET A 368 9.56 -8.21 20.29
CA MET A 368 9.38 -9.64 20.02
C MET A 368 10.70 -10.38 20.12
N ARG A 369 10.63 -11.69 20.38
CA ARG A 369 11.78 -12.59 20.25
C ARG A 369 12.04 -12.86 18.77
N VAL A 370 13.30 -12.73 18.36
CA VAL A 370 13.76 -13.03 17.01
C VAL A 370 14.97 -13.97 17.06
N HIS A 371 15.06 -14.81 16.04
CA HIS A 371 16.25 -15.60 15.79
C HIS A 371 17.11 -14.86 14.76
N LEU A 372 18.34 -14.51 15.17
CA LEU A 372 19.33 -13.92 14.29
C LEU A 372 20.48 -14.89 14.07
N THR A 373 21.04 -14.87 12.86
CA THR A 373 22.27 -15.60 12.54
C THR A 373 23.32 -14.60 12.04
N ASP A 374 24.53 -14.70 12.59
CA ASP A 374 25.72 -13.95 12.19
C ASP A 374 26.80 -14.95 11.76
N GLY A 375 26.88 -15.23 10.46
CA GLY A 375 27.69 -16.33 9.93
C GLY A 375 27.20 -17.69 10.46
N ASN A 376 28.00 -18.37 11.28
CA ASN A 376 27.62 -19.65 11.90
C ASN A 376 27.06 -19.50 13.33
N ARG A 377 27.00 -18.26 13.86
CA ARG A 377 26.57 -18.00 15.23
C ARG A 377 25.08 -17.68 15.27
N GLN A 378 24.32 -18.47 16.02
CA GLN A 378 22.95 -18.13 16.38
C GLN A 378 22.94 -17.15 17.55
N ILE A 379 22.05 -16.16 17.48
CA ILE A 379 21.89 -15.13 18.49
C ILE A 379 20.39 -15.04 18.80
N HIS A 380 19.99 -15.55 19.97
CA HIS A 380 18.67 -15.26 20.52
C HIS A 380 18.63 -13.81 20.97
N SER A 381 17.75 -13.04 20.35
CA SER A 381 17.69 -11.60 20.54
C SER A 381 16.24 -11.15 20.66
N ASN A 382 16.05 -9.97 21.23
CA ASN A 382 14.80 -9.25 21.06
C ASN A 382 14.98 -8.25 19.94
N GLU A 383 13.97 -8.13 19.08
CA GLU A 383 13.78 -6.95 18.24
C GLU A 383 12.86 -6.01 19.01
N VAL A 384 13.32 -4.77 19.23
CA VAL A 384 12.60 -3.75 19.98
C VAL A 384 12.45 -2.52 19.10
N ILE A 385 11.20 -2.09 18.92
CA ILE A 385 10.84 -0.90 18.18
C ILE A 385 10.33 0.13 19.19
N GLN A 386 10.97 1.30 19.18
CA GLN A 386 10.53 2.47 19.93
C GLN A 386 9.87 3.45 18.96
N CYS A 387 8.61 3.76 19.19
CA CYS A 387 7.88 4.83 18.53
C CYS A 387 8.03 6.11 19.35
N LYS A 388 8.39 7.22 18.71
CA LYS A 388 8.40 8.54 19.36
C LYS A 388 7.70 9.56 18.49
N PHE A 389 6.69 10.19 19.07
CA PHE A 389 6.15 11.42 18.57
C PHE A 389 6.90 12.56 19.25
N THR A 390 7.69 13.32 18.49
CA THR A 390 8.30 14.54 19.02
C THR A 390 7.38 15.72 18.70
N GLU A 391 7.37 16.74 19.57
CA GLU A 391 6.58 17.95 19.33
C GLU A 391 6.94 18.58 17.99
N ARG A 392 6.01 19.33 17.38
CA ARG A 392 6.27 20.02 16.11
C ARG A 392 7.60 20.79 16.21
N ASN A 393 8.55 20.47 15.31
CA ASN A 393 9.90 21.04 15.19
C ASN A 393 10.98 20.50 16.14
N GLN A 394 10.68 19.54 17.00
CA GLN A 394 11.73 18.87 17.77
C GLN A 394 12.52 17.94 16.85
N LYS A 395 13.83 18.15 16.81
CA LYS A 395 14.76 17.33 16.03
C LYS A 395 15.38 16.24 16.90
N ILE A 396 15.78 15.15 16.27
CA ILE A 396 16.46 14.04 16.93
C ILE A 396 17.96 14.21 16.78
N ASP A 397 18.66 14.28 17.90
CA ASP A 397 20.11 14.21 17.95
C ASP A 397 20.60 12.82 18.38
N ARG A 398 21.92 12.63 18.32
CA ARG A 398 22.56 11.38 18.73
C ARG A 398 22.34 11.05 20.21
N ALA A 399 22.31 12.06 21.09
CA ALA A 399 22.17 11.87 22.53
C ALA A 399 20.77 11.34 22.89
N TYR A 400 19.73 11.90 22.28
CA TYR A 400 18.35 11.44 22.40
C TYR A 400 18.21 10.01 21.87
N TYR A 401 18.77 9.72 20.69
CA TYR A 401 18.76 8.36 20.13
C TYR A 401 19.39 7.33 21.08
N GLU A 402 20.60 7.61 21.57
CA GLU A 402 21.32 6.71 22.49
C GLU A 402 20.60 6.54 23.83
N LYS A 403 19.93 7.59 24.32
CA LYS A 403 19.09 7.53 25.53
C LYS A 403 17.93 6.56 25.35
N GLU A 404 17.15 6.68 24.27
CA GLU A 404 16.02 5.78 24.02
C GLU A 404 16.49 4.34 23.77
N ARG A 405 17.57 4.16 23.01
CA ARG A 405 18.19 2.86 22.75
C ARG A 405 18.61 2.15 24.04
N THR A 406 19.33 2.85 24.93
CA THR A 406 19.89 2.25 26.16
C THR A 406 18.80 1.80 27.14
N LYS A 407 17.62 2.43 27.10
CA LYS A 407 16.46 1.99 27.89
C LYS A 407 15.79 0.74 27.31
N ALA A 408 15.77 0.61 25.99
CA ALA A 408 14.99 -0.41 25.29
C ALA A 408 15.72 -1.75 25.13
N VAL A 409 17.04 -1.74 24.87
CA VAL A 409 17.73 -2.95 24.38
C VAL A 409 18.96 -3.36 25.18
N ASN A 410 19.27 -4.66 25.11
CA ASN A 410 20.59 -5.18 25.46
C ASN A 410 21.56 -4.96 24.29
N ASN A 411 22.57 -4.10 24.51
CA ASN A 411 23.54 -3.69 23.49
C ASN A 411 24.27 -4.85 22.81
N ALA A 412 24.45 -5.98 23.50
CA ALA A 412 25.26 -7.09 23.02
C ALA A 412 24.53 -8.00 22.02
N SER A 413 23.20 -8.08 22.09
CA SER A 413 22.39 -9.04 21.32
C SER A 413 21.30 -8.40 20.47
N ASP A 414 20.59 -7.41 21.02
CA ASP A 414 19.28 -7.01 20.52
C ASP A 414 19.35 -6.16 19.25
N VAL A 415 18.23 -6.18 18.52
CA VAL A 415 17.95 -5.27 17.41
C VAL A 415 17.11 -4.13 17.93
N PHE A 416 17.51 -2.91 17.62
CA PHE A 416 16.80 -1.70 18.02
C PHE A 416 16.39 -0.89 16.79
N LEU A 417 15.14 -0.45 16.75
CA LEU A 417 14.66 0.49 15.75
C LEU A 417 13.94 1.65 16.44
N LEU A 418 14.42 2.89 16.23
CA LEU A 418 13.67 4.09 16.60
C LEU A 418 12.85 4.56 15.39
N ILE A 419 11.53 4.61 15.51
CA ILE A 419 10.65 5.22 14.51
C ILE A 419 10.14 6.54 15.07
N ALA A 420 10.52 7.62 14.41
CA ALA A 420 10.13 8.95 14.82
C ALA A 420 10.06 9.85 13.58
N PRO A 421 8.86 10.33 13.18
CA PRO A 421 8.65 11.11 11.95
C PRO A 421 9.15 12.56 12.10
N SER A 422 10.40 12.72 12.51
CA SER A 422 11.02 14.00 12.88
C SER A 422 12.35 14.15 12.16
N ASP A 423 12.75 15.40 11.92
CA ASP A 423 14.03 15.68 11.28
C ASP A 423 15.19 15.36 12.24
N LEU A 424 16.32 14.92 11.68
CA LEU A 424 17.56 14.79 12.45
C LEU A 424 18.21 16.17 12.60
N VAL A 425 18.90 16.40 13.72
CA VAL A 425 19.76 17.58 13.86
C VAL A 425 20.88 17.52 12.82
N GLU A 426 21.54 16.37 12.75
CA GLU A 426 22.56 16.02 11.76
C GLU A 426 22.62 14.49 11.59
N PRO A 427 23.11 13.96 10.46
CA PRO A 427 23.36 12.53 10.32
C PRO A 427 24.46 12.06 11.30
N PHE A 428 24.20 10.95 11.98
CA PHE A 428 25.17 10.30 12.88
C PHE A 428 25.26 8.81 12.61
N ASP A 429 26.42 8.21 12.92
CA ASP A 429 26.63 6.77 12.77
C ASP A 429 25.81 5.98 13.77
N LEU A 430 25.23 4.89 13.29
CA LEU A 430 24.41 3.97 14.06
C LEU A 430 25.22 2.72 14.42
N ARG A 431 24.99 2.18 15.62
CA ARG A 431 25.65 0.94 16.07
C ARG A 431 25.15 -0.28 15.29
N LYS A 432 25.92 -1.38 15.35
CA LYS A 432 25.50 -2.68 14.80
C LYS A 432 24.09 -3.04 15.32
N ARG A 433 23.22 -3.57 14.45
CA ARG A 433 21.81 -3.94 14.75
C ARG A 433 20.89 -2.79 15.19
N CYS A 434 21.33 -1.54 15.07
CA CYS A 434 20.55 -0.39 15.50
C CYS A 434 20.15 0.43 14.26
N GLY A 435 18.87 0.80 14.19
CA GLY A 435 18.28 1.54 13.09
C GLY A 435 17.47 2.74 13.56
N ILE A 436 17.16 3.61 12.60
CA ILE A 436 16.26 4.75 12.75
C ILE A 436 15.43 4.95 11.49
N VAL A 437 14.16 5.30 11.68
CA VAL A 437 13.26 5.81 10.65
C VAL A 437 12.93 7.24 11.06
N SER A 438 13.63 8.21 10.45
CA SER A 438 13.34 9.63 10.62
C SER A 438 12.29 10.07 9.60
N LYS A 439 11.99 11.37 9.54
CA LYS A 439 11.13 11.94 8.48
C LYS A 439 11.64 11.61 7.07
N ALA A 440 12.96 11.56 6.86
CA ALA A 440 13.54 11.27 5.54
C ALA A 440 13.29 9.83 5.09
N GLU A 441 13.35 8.87 6.02
CA GLU A 441 13.16 7.44 5.74
C GLU A 441 11.69 7.00 5.80
N PHE A 442 10.78 7.86 6.26
CA PHE A 442 9.42 7.46 6.62
C PHE A 442 8.66 6.83 5.45
N ASN A 443 8.64 7.50 4.30
CA ASN A 443 7.95 7.01 3.10
C ASN A 443 8.59 5.73 2.57
N ASP A 444 9.92 5.66 2.60
CA ASP A 444 10.65 4.49 2.13
C ASP A 444 10.44 3.27 3.03
N TYR A 445 10.39 3.45 4.36
CA TYR A 445 10.21 2.35 5.31
C TYR A 445 8.81 1.76 5.29
N PHE A 446 7.77 2.61 5.20
CA PHE A 446 6.38 2.16 5.19
C PHE A 446 5.87 1.85 3.77
N GLY A 447 6.48 2.41 2.72
CA GLY A 447 6.13 2.12 1.33
C GLY A 447 4.62 2.33 1.06
N PRO A 448 3.90 1.32 0.54
CA PRO A 448 2.45 1.41 0.32
C PRO A 448 1.61 1.69 1.57
N PHE A 449 2.17 1.52 2.77
CA PHE A 449 1.51 1.83 4.04
C PHE A 449 1.72 3.28 4.50
N ALA A 450 2.52 4.10 3.80
CA ALA A 450 2.94 5.41 4.29
C ALA A 450 1.77 6.36 4.60
N SER A 451 0.75 6.44 3.74
CA SER A 451 -0.43 7.30 3.97
C SER A 451 -1.15 6.94 5.27
N ARG A 452 -1.30 5.64 5.54
CA ARG A 452 -1.91 5.13 6.77
C ARG A 452 -1.05 5.36 8.00
N ALA A 453 0.26 5.24 7.84
CA ALA A 453 1.22 5.56 8.90
C ALA A 453 1.10 7.04 9.31
N TYR A 454 1.02 7.95 8.35
CA TYR A 454 0.76 9.37 8.61
C TYR A 454 -0.59 9.61 9.27
N ARG A 455 -1.65 8.95 8.79
CA ARG A 455 -2.99 9.07 9.37
C ARG A 455 -2.99 8.65 10.85
N SER A 456 -2.36 7.52 11.17
CA SER A 456 -2.19 7.05 12.55
C SER A 456 -1.44 8.05 13.43
N LEU A 457 -0.44 8.76 12.90
CA LEU A 457 0.36 9.73 13.65
C LEU A 457 -0.30 11.10 13.84
N PHE A 458 -0.93 11.63 12.78
CA PHE A 458 -1.23 13.06 12.69
C PHE A 458 -2.72 13.36 12.50
N GLU A 459 -3.52 12.37 12.12
CA GLU A 459 -4.91 12.57 11.72
C GLU A 459 -5.86 11.70 12.58
N ALA A 460 -5.66 11.74 13.89
CA ALA A 460 -6.59 11.13 14.84
C ALA A 460 -8.00 11.72 14.66
N PRO A 461 -9.06 10.89 14.65
CA PRO A 461 -10.43 11.36 14.53
C PRO A 461 -10.76 12.40 15.60
N ASP A 462 -11.46 13.46 15.23
CA ASP A 462 -11.92 14.45 16.20
C ASP A 462 -13.22 13.98 16.87
N ILE A 463 -13.22 13.80 18.19
CA ILE A 463 -14.39 13.29 18.93
C ILE A 463 -15.65 14.15 18.73
N ASN A 464 -15.50 15.44 18.45
CA ASN A 464 -16.61 16.35 18.21
C ASN A 464 -17.11 16.34 16.76
N ASN A 465 -16.30 15.94 15.78
CA ASN A 465 -16.64 16.00 14.36
C ASN A 465 -16.78 14.61 13.69
N ALA A 466 -16.10 13.58 14.19
CA ALA A 466 -16.09 12.24 13.61
C ALA A 466 -17.50 11.66 13.49
N SER A 467 -17.83 11.07 12.35
CA SER A 467 -19.11 10.39 12.12
C SER A 467 -19.30 9.18 13.04
N TYR A 468 -20.53 8.66 13.10
CA TYR A 468 -20.81 7.41 13.82
C TYR A 468 -19.95 6.25 13.31
N GLN A 469 -19.81 6.14 11.98
CA GLN A 469 -19.05 5.09 11.33
C GLN A 469 -17.55 5.21 11.61
N GLU A 470 -17.00 6.42 11.64
CA GLU A 470 -15.59 6.63 12.01
C GLU A 470 -15.33 6.25 13.48
N LEU A 471 -16.25 6.60 14.39
CA LEU A 471 -16.09 6.29 15.81
C LEU A 471 -16.12 4.77 16.08
N ARG A 472 -17.04 4.03 15.45
CA ARG A 472 -17.17 2.57 15.68
C ARG A 472 -16.02 1.73 15.13
N LEU A 473 -15.20 2.31 14.25
CA LEU A 473 -14.01 1.64 13.71
C LEU A 473 -12.80 1.75 14.65
N ILE A 474 -12.86 2.62 15.66
CA ILE A 474 -11.82 2.77 16.66
C ILE A 474 -11.92 1.60 17.64
N GLU A 475 -10.81 0.89 17.86
CA GLU A 475 -10.78 -0.20 18.82
C GLU A 475 -11.26 0.27 20.21
N GLY A 476 -12.05 -0.55 20.90
CA GLY A 476 -12.62 -0.18 22.20
C GLY A 476 -13.78 0.82 22.16
N VAL A 477 -14.16 1.34 20.99
CA VAL A 477 -15.35 2.20 20.79
C VAL A 477 -16.39 1.43 19.98
N GLY A 478 -17.23 0.64 20.67
CA GLY A 478 -18.36 -0.04 20.03
C GLY A 478 -19.57 0.86 19.79
N ASP A 479 -20.62 0.31 19.17
CA ASP A 479 -21.87 1.02 18.82
C ASP A 479 -22.47 1.82 19.98
N ALA A 480 -22.52 1.20 21.17
CA ALA A 480 -23.06 1.84 22.37
C ALA A 480 -22.27 3.10 22.79
N ILE A 481 -20.94 3.07 22.63
CA ILE A 481 -20.06 4.18 23.02
C ILE A 481 -20.11 5.26 21.94
N ALA A 482 -20.04 4.88 20.66
CA ALA A 482 -20.20 5.80 19.53
C ALA A 482 -21.53 6.58 19.61
N ALA A 483 -22.65 5.88 19.83
CA ALA A 483 -23.96 6.50 20.02
C ALA A 483 -23.97 7.46 21.22
N LYS A 484 -23.33 7.07 22.32
CA LYS A 484 -23.23 7.91 23.53
C LYS A 484 -22.40 9.18 23.29
N ILE A 485 -21.29 9.08 22.56
CA ILE A 485 -20.45 10.23 22.15
C ILE A 485 -21.30 11.23 21.36
N ILE A 486 -22.01 10.76 20.33
CA ILE A 486 -22.85 11.60 19.48
C ILE A 486 -23.97 12.26 20.29
N ALA A 487 -24.69 11.48 21.10
CA ALA A 487 -25.78 12.00 21.93
C ALA A 487 -25.31 13.07 22.92
N LYS A 488 -24.10 12.92 23.49
CA LYS A 488 -23.53 13.91 24.42
C LYS A 488 -23.03 15.15 23.69
N ARG A 489 -22.28 15.02 22.58
CA ARG A 489 -21.73 16.17 21.85
C ARG A 489 -22.81 17.01 21.17
N ASN A 490 -23.92 16.40 20.73
CA ASN A 490 -25.05 17.12 20.13
C ASN A 490 -25.76 18.03 21.14
N ARG A 491 -25.74 17.68 22.44
CA ARG A 491 -26.23 18.59 23.50
C ARG A 491 -25.25 19.73 23.76
N LYS A 492 -23.96 19.40 23.82
CA LYS A 492 -22.86 20.35 24.01
C LYS A 492 -21.56 19.71 23.55
N ARG A 493 -20.82 20.33 22.63
CA ARG A 493 -19.48 19.86 22.22
C ARG A 493 -18.58 19.69 23.44
N PHE A 494 -17.67 18.73 23.38
CA PHE A 494 -16.66 18.55 24.41
C PHE A 494 -15.62 19.67 24.33
N SER A 495 -15.31 20.29 25.46
CA SER A 495 -14.31 21.36 25.52
C SER A 495 -12.88 20.85 25.67
N SER A 496 -12.71 19.62 26.17
CA SER A 496 -11.45 18.92 26.33
C SER A 496 -11.70 17.41 26.41
N HIS A 497 -10.64 16.61 26.32
CA HIS A 497 -10.70 15.17 26.56
C HIS A 497 -11.23 14.83 27.95
N ASP A 498 -10.84 15.60 28.97
CA ASP A 498 -11.33 15.41 30.33
C ASP A 498 -12.84 15.65 30.44
N ASP A 499 -13.38 16.71 29.80
CA ASP A 499 -14.84 16.93 29.74
C ASP A 499 -15.54 15.75 29.06
N ALA A 500 -14.97 15.22 27.99
CA ALA A 500 -15.50 14.04 27.31
C ALA A 500 -15.54 12.83 28.24
N ILE A 501 -14.44 12.53 28.91
CA ILE A 501 -14.33 11.36 29.79
C ILE A 501 -15.28 11.47 30.98
N GLU A 502 -15.39 12.65 31.61
CA GLU A 502 -16.30 12.89 32.73
C GLU A 502 -17.77 12.69 32.33
N ARG A 503 -18.14 13.11 31.12
CA ARG A 503 -19.53 13.02 30.64
C ARG A 503 -19.88 11.64 30.08
N LEU A 504 -18.89 10.88 29.64
CA LEU A 504 -19.05 9.58 29.00
C LEU A 504 -18.88 8.42 29.98
N PHE A 505 -18.03 8.53 31.01
CA PHE A 505 -17.71 7.41 31.88
C PHE A 505 -17.86 7.75 33.36
N LYS A 506 -18.39 6.79 34.13
CA LYS A 506 -18.39 6.86 35.59
C LYS A 506 -17.00 6.56 36.17
N ASN A 507 -16.27 5.63 35.55
CA ASN A 507 -14.88 5.32 35.87
C ASN A 507 -13.96 5.96 34.83
N ARG A 508 -13.09 6.87 35.27
CA ARG A 508 -12.15 7.62 34.41
C ARG A 508 -10.90 6.83 34.03
N LYS A 509 -10.68 5.66 34.65
CA LYS A 509 -9.55 4.75 34.44
C LYS A 509 -9.99 3.48 33.70
N CYS A 510 -10.78 3.64 32.64
CA CYS A 510 -11.12 2.53 31.75
C CYS A 510 -10.41 2.70 30.41
N LYS A 511 -10.12 1.57 29.74
CA LYS A 511 -9.37 1.55 28.49
C LYS A 511 -9.97 2.43 27.40
N THR A 512 -11.29 2.45 27.28
CA THR A 512 -11.93 3.34 26.30
C THR A 512 -11.67 4.81 26.61
N ALA A 513 -11.57 5.20 27.88
CA ALA A 513 -11.21 6.57 28.23
C ALA A 513 -9.77 6.90 27.78
N ASP A 514 -8.83 5.96 27.90
CA ASP A 514 -7.45 6.13 27.43
C ASP A 514 -7.41 6.32 25.90
N ILE A 515 -8.13 5.48 25.15
CA ILE A 515 -8.27 5.60 23.68
C ILE A 515 -8.89 6.95 23.29
N LEU A 516 -9.89 7.44 24.03
CA LEU A 516 -10.47 8.75 23.77
C LEU A 516 -9.49 9.90 24.02
N ARG A 517 -8.47 9.76 24.88
CA ARG A 517 -7.44 10.80 25.09
C ARG A 517 -6.50 10.95 23.90
N GLU A 518 -6.37 9.91 23.07
CA GLU A 518 -5.55 9.92 21.87
C GLU A 518 -6.26 10.51 20.64
N LEU A 519 -7.59 10.69 20.72
CA LEU A 519 -8.36 11.34 19.67
C LEU A 519 -8.12 12.85 19.64
N ASN A 520 -8.46 13.50 18.55
CA ASN A 520 -8.49 14.96 18.53
C ASN A 520 -9.74 15.47 19.29
N CYS A 521 -9.62 16.61 19.95
CA CYS A 521 -10.75 17.27 20.61
C CYS A 521 -10.69 18.77 20.38
N SER A 522 -11.14 19.22 19.22
CA SER A 522 -11.15 20.66 18.90
C SER A 522 -12.30 21.36 19.64
N PRO A 523 -12.02 22.35 20.51
CA PRO A 523 -13.02 23.31 20.93
C PRO A 523 -13.42 24.20 19.73
N LYS A 524 -14.59 24.85 19.78
CA LYS A 524 -15.17 25.64 18.67
C LYS A 524 -14.12 26.34 17.80
N ALA A 525 -14.14 26.07 16.49
CA ALA A 525 -13.65 27.05 15.53
C ALA A 525 -14.46 28.33 15.76
N GLY A 526 -13.78 29.44 16.07
CA GLY A 526 -14.39 30.76 15.96
C GLY A 526 -14.94 30.91 14.55
N GLN A 527 -16.18 31.37 14.45
CA GLN A 527 -16.73 31.86 13.18
C GLN A 527 -15.90 33.03 12.65
#